data_AF-X1Q7I2-F1
#
_entry.id   AF-X1Q7I2-F1
#
_cell.length_a   1.000
_cell.length_b   1.000
_cell.length_c   1.000
_cell.angle_alpha   90.00
_cell.angle_beta   90.00
_cell.angle_gamma   90.00
#
_symmetry.space_group_name_H-M   'P 1'
#
loop_
_entity.id
_entity.type
_entity.pdbx_description
1 polymer ?
#
loop_
_entity_poly.entity_id
_entity_poly.type
_entity_poly.pdbx_seq_one_letter_code
_entity_poly.pdbx_strand_id
1 'polypeptide(L)'
;TQVPGTGRSMSSNPVFTAIFWNHYVRAVTKNREHIDGYQILYQELIQRMDETLSGLSGYLQLDLKGITPEEGDLKDRLPDGHKIIHKDISEIPLREIINKWKVELNQVDIVFIEQKCKKHLINFEFELSAGR
;
A
#
# COMPACT_ATOMS: atom_id res chain seq x y z
N THR A 1 12.71 -6.10 -7.55
CA THR A 1 12.03 -5.51 -6.38
C THR A 1 12.76 -5.89 -5.11
N GLN A 2 12.86 -4.99 -4.12
CA GLN A 2 13.54 -5.26 -2.84
C GLN A 2 12.53 -5.52 -1.71
N VAL A 3 12.97 -6.29 -0.73
CA VAL A 3 12.25 -6.60 0.50
C VAL A 3 12.22 -5.36 1.41
N PRO A 4 11.04 -4.88 1.86
CA PRO A 4 10.92 -3.69 2.69
C PRO A 4 11.78 -3.75 3.94
N GLY A 5 12.50 -2.66 4.23
CA GLY A 5 13.31 -2.53 5.45
C GLY A 5 14.59 -3.38 5.50
N THR A 6 14.96 -4.08 4.42
CA THR A 6 16.18 -4.94 4.43
C THR A 6 17.12 -4.73 3.25
N GLY A 7 16.68 -4.07 2.17
CA GLY A 7 17.48 -3.89 0.94
C GLY A 7 17.77 -5.17 0.15
N ARG A 8 17.30 -6.34 0.62
CA ARG A 8 17.52 -7.63 -0.04
C ARG A 8 16.60 -7.81 -1.24
N SER A 9 17.00 -8.62 -2.21
CA SER A 9 16.13 -9.00 -3.34
C SER A 9 14.90 -9.77 -2.83
N MET A 10 13.74 -9.44 -3.39
CA MET A 10 12.48 -10.12 -3.08
C MET A 10 12.48 -11.54 -3.67
N SER A 11 11.88 -12.49 -2.94
CA SER A 11 11.69 -13.86 -3.44
C SER A 11 10.71 -13.86 -4.62
N SER A 12 10.95 -14.73 -5.60
CA SER A 12 9.98 -15.01 -6.67
C SER A 12 8.80 -15.84 -6.16
N ASN A 13 8.88 -16.42 -4.96
CA ASN A 13 7.81 -17.18 -4.36
C ASN A 13 6.76 -16.23 -3.71
N PRO A 14 5.50 -16.24 -4.17
CA PRO A 14 4.47 -15.31 -3.69
C PRO A 14 4.13 -15.52 -2.22
N VAL A 15 4.11 -16.77 -1.74
CA VAL A 15 3.86 -17.11 -0.34
C VAL A 15 4.95 -16.53 0.57
N PHE A 16 6.23 -16.72 0.20
CA PHE A 16 7.34 -16.20 0.98
C PHE A 16 7.30 -14.67 1.04
N THR A 17 7.01 -14.03 -0.09
CA THR A 17 6.85 -12.57 -0.19
C THR A 17 5.71 -12.06 0.69
N ALA A 18 4.55 -12.71 0.65
CA ALA A 18 3.40 -12.32 1.47
C ALA A 18 3.68 -12.47 2.98
N ILE A 19 4.32 -13.57 3.41
CA ILE A 19 4.71 -13.77 4.80
C ILE A 19 5.65 -12.67 5.27
N PHE A 20 6.65 -12.33 4.45
CA PHE A 20 7.58 -11.27 4.78
C PHE A 20 6.88 -9.91 4.93
N TRP A 21 6.02 -9.57 3.97
CA TRP A 21 5.22 -8.34 4.04
C TRP A 21 4.32 -8.30 5.28
N ASN A 22 3.69 -9.41 5.64
CA ASN A 22 2.91 -9.52 6.86
C ASN A 22 3.76 -9.27 8.12
N HIS A 23 5.02 -9.73 8.16
CA HIS A 23 5.94 -9.39 9.25
C HIS A 23 6.27 -7.90 9.31
N TYR A 24 6.49 -7.27 8.15
CA TYR A 24 6.75 -5.83 8.08
C TYR A 24 5.54 -5.02 8.57
N VAL A 25 4.34 -5.34 8.08
CA VAL A 25 3.08 -4.71 8.51
C VAL A 25 2.89 -4.86 10.02
N ARG A 26 3.12 -6.05 10.57
CA ARG A 26 3.07 -6.29 12.02
C ARG A 26 3.98 -5.36 12.82
N ALA A 27 5.22 -5.21 12.36
CA ALA A 27 6.19 -4.35 13.04
C ALA A 27 5.74 -2.89 13.01
N VAL A 28 5.29 -2.41 11.85
CA VAL A 28 4.79 -1.04 11.68
C VAL A 28 3.54 -0.80 12.54
N THR A 29 2.55 -1.70 12.50
CA THR A 29 1.32 -1.56 13.31
C THR A 29 1.61 -1.59 14.80
N LYS A 30 2.51 -2.46 15.29
CA LYS A 30 2.88 -2.50 16.70
C LYS A 30 3.56 -1.20 17.16
N ASN A 31 4.41 -0.62 16.32
CA ASN A 31 5.11 0.62 16.65
C ASN A 31 4.20 1.85 16.70
N ARG A 32 2.95 1.77 16.21
CA ARG A 32 1.97 2.88 16.31
C ARG A 32 1.59 3.25 17.73
N GLU A 33 1.70 2.32 18.67
CA GLU A 33 1.50 2.64 20.09
C GLU A 33 2.56 3.61 20.61
N HIS A 34 3.64 3.84 19.84
CA HIS A 34 4.80 4.62 20.24
C HIS A 34 5.21 5.69 19.23
N ILE A 35 4.59 5.73 18.05
CA ILE A 35 4.91 6.66 16.96
C ILE A 35 3.61 7.26 16.46
N ASP A 36 3.55 8.59 16.47
CA ASP A 36 2.48 9.33 15.80
C ASP A 36 2.58 9.09 14.28
N GLY A 37 1.55 8.47 13.70
CA GLY A 37 1.55 8.10 12.29
C GLY A 37 0.16 7.93 11.71
N TYR A 38 -0.04 8.50 10.52
CA TYR A 38 -1.27 8.36 9.74
C TYR A 38 -1.19 7.15 8.79
N GLN A 39 -2.19 6.26 8.81
CA GLN A 39 -2.28 5.16 7.84
C GLN A 39 -3.14 5.56 6.67
N ILE A 40 -2.72 5.15 5.48
CA ILE A 40 -3.57 5.14 4.30
C ILE A 40 -3.49 3.74 3.69
N LEU A 41 -4.62 3.05 3.61
CA LEU A 41 -4.71 1.82 2.82
C LEU A 41 -4.84 2.19 1.35
N TYR A 42 -4.14 1.47 0.48
CA TYR A 42 -4.19 1.73 -0.96
C TYR A 42 -5.63 1.67 -1.49
N GLN A 43 -6.42 0.66 -1.08
CA GLN A 43 -7.82 0.56 -1.52
C GLN A 43 -8.66 1.77 -1.12
N GLU A 44 -8.44 2.33 0.08
CA GLU A 44 -9.19 3.49 0.57
C GLU A 44 -8.81 4.73 -0.22
N LEU A 45 -7.51 4.93 -0.47
CA LEU A 45 -7.03 6.02 -1.30
C LEU A 45 -7.66 5.99 -2.69
N ILE A 46 -7.82 4.82 -3.32
CA ILE A 46 -8.34 4.74 -4.68
C ILE A 46 -9.88 4.86 -4.72
N GLN A 47 -10.56 4.42 -3.66
CA GLN A 47 -12.02 4.48 -3.57
C GLN A 47 -12.52 5.85 -3.11
N ARG A 48 -11.80 6.50 -2.19
CA ARG A 48 -12.19 7.72 -1.47
C ARG A 48 -11.00 8.68 -1.38
N MET A 49 -10.44 9.04 -2.54
CA MET A 49 -9.21 9.82 -2.64
C MET A 49 -9.32 11.17 -1.94
N ASP A 50 -10.37 11.95 -2.24
CA ASP A 50 -10.55 13.29 -1.68
C ASP A 50 -10.68 13.29 -0.15
N GLU A 51 -11.45 12.33 0.39
CA GLU A 51 -11.60 12.14 1.84
C GLU A 51 -10.26 11.76 2.48
N THR A 52 -9.54 10.83 1.86
CA THR A 52 -8.23 10.35 2.34
C THR A 52 -7.20 11.48 2.35
N LEU A 53 -7.13 12.27 1.28
CA LEU A 53 -6.21 13.40 1.16
C LEU A 53 -6.58 14.54 2.11
N SER A 54 -7.87 14.81 2.30
CA SER A 54 -8.35 15.79 3.29
C SER A 54 -7.96 15.38 4.71
N GLY A 55 -8.11 14.10 5.04
CA GLY A 55 -7.68 13.54 6.33
C GLY A 55 -6.17 13.65 6.54
N LEU A 56 -5.37 13.34 5.52
CA LEU A 56 -3.91 13.51 5.55
C LEU A 56 -3.50 14.97 5.72
N SER A 57 -4.14 15.89 5.00
CA SER A 57 -3.89 17.33 5.12
C SER A 57 -4.18 17.83 6.53
N GLY A 58 -5.31 17.41 7.11
CA GLY A 58 -5.66 17.74 8.50
C GLY A 58 -4.65 17.19 9.50
N TYR A 59 -4.23 15.94 9.32
CA TYR A 59 -3.20 15.30 10.14
C TYR A 59 -1.86 16.06 10.09
N LEU A 60 -1.42 16.46 8.90
CA LEU A 60 -0.18 17.21 8.69
C LEU A 60 -0.30 18.71 8.97
N GLN A 61 -1.50 19.20 9.32
CA GLN A 61 -1.81 20.62 9.51
C GLN A 61 -1.42 21.49 8.29
N LEU A 62 -1.60 20.95 7.08
CA LEU A 62 -1.32 21.67 5.84
C LEU A 62 -2.51 22.56 5.46
N ASP A 63 -2.24 23.82 5.15
CA ASP A 63 -3.21 24.71 4.50
C ASP A 63 -3.09 24.57 2.98
N LEU A 64 -4.03 23.84 2.39
CA LEU A 64 -4.07 23.60 0.95
C LEU A 64 -4.91 24.63 0.19
N LYS A 65 -5.39 25.71 0.85
CA LYS A 65 -6.18 26.75 0.19
C LYS A 65 -5.36 27.42 -0.92
N GLY A 66 -5.90 27.37 -2.14
CA GLY A 66 -5.31 28.04 -3.30
C GLY A 66 -4.17 27.28 -3.98
N ILE A 67 -3.79 26.09 -3.50
CA ILE A 67 -2.86 25.22 -4.22
C ILE A 67 -3.60 24.59 -5.40
N THR A 68 -3.11 24.85 -6.61
CA THR A 68 -3.62 24.21 -7.84
C THR A 68 -2.85 22.93 -8.17
N PRO A 69 -3.45 21.95 -8.87
CA PRO A 69 -2.76 20.75 -9.32
C PRO A 69 -1.48 21.05 -10.12
N GLU A 70 -1.49 22.12 -10.91
CA GLU A 70 -0.37 22.55 -11.75
C GLU A 70 0.81 23.10 -10.93
N GLU A 71 0.55 23.75 -9.79
CA GLU A 71 1.59 24.22 -8.84
C GLU A 71 2.15 23.08 -7.98
N GLY A 72 1.45 21.93 -7.96
CA GLY A 72 1.77 20.76 -7.16
C GLY A 72 2.45 19.62 -7.92
N ASP A 73 2.74 19.74 -9.22
CA ASP A 73 3.34 18.63 -9.98
C ASP A 73 4.77 18.34 -9.51
N LEU A 74 4.90 17.30 -8.68
CA LEU A 74 6.17 16.85 -8.12
C LEU A 74 6.98 16.01 -9.11
N LYS A 75 6.43 15.65 -10.29
CA LYS A 75 7.09 14.75 -11.24
C LYS A 75 8.45 15.30 -11.68
N ASP A 76 8.51 16.59 -11.95
CA ASP A 76 9.76 17.25 -12.36
C ASP A 76 10.77 17.40 -11.22
N ARG A 77 10.30 17.33 -9.96
CA ARG A 77 11.12 17.40 -8.74
C ARG A 77 11.71 16.05 -8.32
N LEU A 78 11.26 14.94 -8.91
CA LEU A 78 11.83 13.62 -8.65
C LEU A 78 13.27 13.54 -9.19
N PRO A 79 14.23 12.90 -8.49
CA PRO A 79 15.52 12.56 -9.08
C PRO A 79 15.35 11.65 -10.32
N ASP A 80 16.24 11.77 -11.32
CA ASP A 80 16.09 11.05 -12.59
C ASP A 80 15.97 9.52 -12.44
N GLY A 81 16.71 8.94 -11.49
CA GLY A 81 16.59 7.50 -11.19
C GLY A 81 15.20 7.09 -10.66
N HIS A 82 14.49 8.01 -10.02
CA HIS A 82 13.14 7.78 -9.51
C HIS A 82 12.09 8.02 -10.60
N LYS A 83 12.31 8.93 -11.55
CA LYS A 83 11.40 9.15 -12.69
C LYS A 83 11.16 7.87 -13.49
N ILE A 84 12.18 7.00 -13.60
CA ILE A 84 12.08 5.70 -14.29
C ILE A 84 11.11 4.76 -13.56
N ILE A 85 11.16 4.74 -12.22
CA ILE A 85 10.34 3.84 -11.38
C ILE A 85 8.92 4.40 -11.21
N HIS A 86 8.79 5.73 -11.20
CA HIS A 86 7.55 6.47 -10.97
C HIS A 86 7.01 7.11 -12.26
N LYS A 87 7.20 6.46 -13.41
CA LYS A 87 6.77 6.98 -14.72
C LYS A 87 5.27 7.35 -14.78
N ASP A 88 4.44 6.60 -14.04
CA ASP A 88 2.98 6.70 -14.04
C ASP A 88 2.45 7.47 -12.81
N ILE A 89 3.30 8.22 -12.09
CA ILE A 89 2.91 8.89 -10.83
C ILE A 89 1.81 9.95 -11.00
N SER A 90 1.72 10.54 -12.19
CA SER A 90 0.67 11.52 -12.53
C SER A 90 -0.60 10.87 -13.06
N GLU A 91 -0.61 9.55 -13.25
CA GLU A 91 -1.78 8.82 -13.72
C GLU A 91 -2.73 8.53 -12.55
N ILE A 92 -4.03 8.38 -12.87
CA ILE A 92 -5.02 7.98 -11.87
C ILE A 92 -4.66 6.56 -11.38
N PRO A 93 -4.64 6.31 -10.07
CA PRO A 93 -4.31 4.99 -9.55
C PRO A 93 -5.23 3.88 -10.08
N LEU A 94 -4.61 2.77 -10.48
CA LEU A 94 -5.31 1.66 -11.12
C LEU A 94 -6.09 0.81 -10.11
N ARG A 95 -7.42 0.96 -10.09
CA ARG A 95 -8.36 0.13 -9.29
C ARG A 95 -8.20 -1.36 -9.55
N GLU A 96 -7.84 -1.72 -10.78
CA GLU A 96 -7.71 -3.09 -11.27
C GLU A 96 -6.69 -3.90 -10.46
N ILE A 97 -5.65 -3.23 -9.94
CA ILE A 97 -4.55 -3.88 -9.21
C ILE A 97 -5.03 -4.50 -7.88
N ILE A 98 -6.07 -3.94 -7.25
CA ILE A 98 -6.56 -4.37 -5.94
C ILE A 98 -6.92 -5.87 -5.92
N ASN A 99 -7.53 -6.36 -7.01
CA ASN A 99 -7.98 -7.76 -7.11
C ASN A 99 -7.16 -8.59 -8.10
N LYS A 100 -6.16 -8.01 -8.77
CA LYS A 100 -5.37 -8.69 -9.79
C LYS A 100 -4.68 -9.96 -9.28
N TRP A 101 -4.26 -9.97 -8.02
CA TRP A 101 -3.66 -11.15 -7.38
C TRP A 101 -4.58 -12.38 -7.38
N LYS A 102 -5.92 -12.21 -7.38
CA LYS A 102 -6.88 -13.31 -7.38
C LYS A 102 -6.85 -14.14 -8.67
N VAL A 103 -6.40 -13.54 -9.78
CA VAL A 103 -6.28 -14.22 -11.08
C VAL A 103 -4.84 -14.64 -11.40
N GLU A 104 -3.84 -14.03 -10.75
CA GLU A 104 -2.41 -14.35 -10.96
C GLU A 104 -1.89 -15.46 -10.05
N LEU A 105 -2.50 -15.64 -8.88
CA LEU A 105 -2.13 -16.68 -7.93
C LEU A 105 -3.04 -17.89 -8.07
N ASN A 106 -2.47 -19.08 -7.89
CA ASN A 106 -3.27 -20.29 -7.78
C ASN A 106 -3.98 -20.35 -6.42
N GLN A 107 -5.06 -21.12 -6.33
CA GLN A 107 -5.88 -21.21 -5.13
C GLN A 107 -5.13 -21.72 -3.89
N VAL A 108 -4.14 -22.59 -4.08
CA VAL A 108 -3.36 -23.16 -2.97
C VAL A 108 -2.52 -22.08 -2.30
N ASP A 109 -1.83 -21.26 -3.10
CA ASP A 109 -1.05 -20.13 -2.61
C ASP A 109 -1.94 -19.11 -1.91
N ILE A 110 -3.11 -18.80 -2.48
CA ILE A 110 -4.09 -17.89 -1.88
C ILE A 110 -4.49 -18.36 -0.48
N VAL A 111 -4.93 -19.62 -0.35
CA VAL A 111 -5.36 -20.18 0.94
C VAL A 111 -4.21 -20.14 1.95
N PHE A 112 -2.98 -20.48 1.54
CA PHE A 112 -1.85 -20.47 2.45
C PHE A 112 -1.48 -19.05 2.91
N ILE A 113 -1.50 -18.07 1.99
CA ILE A 113 -1.28 -16.65 2.31
C ILE A 113 -2.35 -16.17 3.30
N GLU A 114 -3.62 -16.43 3.03
CA GLU A 114 -4.73 -16.06 3.91
C GLU A 114 -4.57 -16.67 5.30
N GLN A 115 -4.21 -17.95 5.41
CA GLN A 115 -3.96 -18.59 6.71
C GLN A 115 -2.81 -17.92 7.48
N LYS A 116 -1.71 -17.56 6.81
CA LYS A 116 -0.56 -16.92 7.45
C LYS A 116 -0.79 -15.45 7.80
N CYS A 117 -1.66 -14.77 7.06
CA CYS A 117 -1.92 -13.34 7.18
C CYS A 117 -3.28 -13.01 7.82
N LYS A 118 -4.08 -14.02 8.18
CA LYS A 118 -5.49 -13.92 8.61
C LYS A 118 -5.76 -12.76 9.56
N LYS A 119 -4.97 -12.62 10.62
CA LYS A 119 -5.15 -11.57 11.62
C LYS A 119 -5.12 -10.15 11.00
N HIS A 120 -4.16 -9.85 10.14
CA HIS A 120 -4.05 -8.50 9.55
C HIS A 120 -5.04 -8.30 8.42
N LEU A 121 -5.31 -9.35 7.63
CA LEU A 121 -6.35 -9.28 6.61
C LEU A 121 -7.70 -8.93 7.22
N ILE A 122 -8.08 -9.59 8.33
CA ILE A 122 -9.30 -9.26 9.07
C ILE A 122 -9.25 -7.86 9.67
N ASN A 123 -8.14 -7.48 10.31
CA ASN A 123 -7.99 -6.15 10.91
C ASN A 123 -8.12 -5.00 9.89
N PHE A 124 -7.81 -5.26 8.62
CA PHE A 124 -7.95 -4.31 7.52
C PHE A 124 -9.15 -4.62 6.61
N GLU A 125 -10.10 -5.41 7.11
CA GLU A 125 -11.39 -5.68 6.46
C GLU A 125 -11.29 -6.33 5.06
N PHE A 126 -10.22 -7.09 4.81
CA PHE A 126 -10.10 -7.87 3.58
C PHE A 126 -10.96 -9.14 3.65
N GLU A 127 -11.67 -9.41 2.56
CA GLU A 127 -12.41 -10.66 2.35
C GLU A 127 -11.45 -11.84 2.19
N LEU A 128 -11.70 -12.92 2.94
CA LEU A 128 -10.96 -14.18 2.82
C LEU A 128 -11.70 -15.16 1.92
N SER A 129 -10.98 -15.78 0.98
CA SER A 129 -11.49 -16.81 0.07
C SER A 129 -11.93 -18.05 0.82
N ALA A 130 -11.19 -18.43 1.86
CA ALA A 130 -11.56 -19.51 2.75
C ALA A 130 -12.53 -19.01 3.83
N GLY A 131 -13.77 -18.73 3.44
CA GLY A 131 -14.87 -18.46 4.35
C GLY A 131 -15.35 -19.75 5.02
N ARG A 132 -14.68 -20.18 6.11
CA ARG A 132 -15.24 -20.99 7.21
C ARG A 132 -14.55 -20.67 8.52
#